data_AF-A0A6I1K5M1-F1
#
_entry.id   AF-A0A6I1K5M1-F1
#
_cell.length_a   1.000
_cell.length_b   1.000
_cell.length_c   1.000
_cell.angle_alpha   90.00
_cell.angle_beta   90.00
_cell.angle_gamma   90.00
#
_symmetry.space_group_name_H-M   'P 1'
#
loop_
_entity.id
_entity.type
_entity.pdbx_description
1 polymer ?
#
loop_
_entity_poly.entity_id
_entity_poly.type
_entity_poly.pdbx_seq_one_letter_code
_entity_poly.pdbx_strand_id
1 'polypeptide(L)'
;MGTFLAFYIHRGEKDAAVMEAVRTLYPKVVFEQVPNFIAAALSGDDFPLPEQKLADLSVASATDVIGLAYQGAAGSFMFHHWRGGVQLRCLWYGCEEEGCWDRVEGQAEPWEQAYFWSPEALKNALLYEEDQGRRQQMERFWKDATLVKGETMPSICAEDTVHAVMEHYRLFGEEPVAPQDNPPSAVAPPVEAAAKPKSFWSRLFGQ
;
A
#
# COMPACT_ATOMS: atom_id res chain seq x y z
N MET A 1 11.57 9.09 -9.34
CA MET A 1 10.66 9.35 -8.20
C MET A 1 9.25 9.00 -8.66
N GLY A 2 8.70 7.91 -8.14
CA GLY A 2 7.34 7.47 -8.47
C GLY A 2 6.30 8.20 -7.61
N THR A 3 5.11 8.37 -8.16
CA THR A 3 3.90 8.60 -7.36
C THR A 3 3.02 7.37 -7.56
N PHE A 4 2.49 6.87 -6.45
CA PHE A 4 1.63 5.72 -6.44
C PHE A 4 0.33 6.09 -5.74
N LEU A 5 -0.79 5.74 -6.36
CA LEU A 5 -2.11 5.99 -5.83
C LEU A 5 -3.04 4.88 -6.32
N ALA A 6 -3.55 4.08 -5.39
CA ALA A 6 -4.52 3.04 -5.71
C ALA A 6 -5.45 2.78 -4.54
N PHE A 7 -6.56 2.13 -4.84
CA PHE A 7 -7.37 1.48 -3.82
C PHE A 7 -7.76 0.08 -4.25
N TYR A 8 -8.11 -0.73 -3.25
CA TYR A 8 -8.38 -2.16 -3.39
C TYR A 8 -9.70 -2.44 -2.71
N ILE A 9 -10.63 -3.05 -3.44
CA ILE A 9 -11.93 -3.47 -2.91
C ILE A 9 -11.93 -4.99 -2.85
N HIS A 10 -12.20 -5.58 -1.68
CA HIS A 10 -12.24 -7.03 -1.56
C HIS A 10 -13.35 -7.60 -2.46
N ARG A 11 -13.02 -8.64 -3.23
CA ARG A 11 -13.93 -9.28 -4.19
C ARG A 11 -15.12 -9.92 -3.48
N GLY A 12 -16.26 -9.97 -4.17
CA GLY A 12 -17.49 -10.57 -3.69
C GLY A 12 -18.50 -10.78 -4.82
N GLU A 13 -19.74 -11.08 -4.45
CA GLU A 13 -20.80 -11.41 -5.41
C GLU A 13 -21.17 -10.24 -6.34
N LYS A 14 -20.78 -9.00 -5.97
CA LYS A 14 -21.15 -7.76 -6.67
C LYS A 14 -20.01 -7.13 -7.47
N ASP A 15 -18.93 -7.88 -7.77
CA ASP A 15 -17.73 -7.36 -8.43
C ASP A 15 -18.03 -6.51 -9.69
N ALA A 16 -18.88 -7.02 -10.59
CA ALA A 16 -19.19 -6.31 -11.83
C ALA A 16 -19.88 -4.95 -11.58
N ALA A 17 -20.80 -4.88 -10.62
CA ALA A 17 -21.48 -3.65 -10.25
C ALA A 17 -20.53 -2.67 -9.55
N VAL A 18 -19.64 -3.18 -8.70
CA VAL A 18 -18.60 -2.39 -8.03
C VAL A 18 -17.64 -1.78 -9.05
N MET A 19 -17.14 -2.56 -10.01
CA MET A 19 -16.26 -2.06 -11.07
C MET A 19 -16.92 -0.96 -11.89
N GLU A 20 -18.21 -1.09 -12.21
CA GLU A 20 -18.93 -0.06 -12.97
C GLU A 20 -19.16 1.22 -12.15
N ALA A 21 -19.48 1.08 -10.85
CA ALA A 21 -19.54 2.22 -9.94
C ALA A 21 -18.18 2.93 -9.84
N VAL A 22 -17.08 2.17 -9.77
CA VAL A 22 -15.71 2.71 -9.76
C VAL A 22 -15.39 3.46 -11.06
N ARG A 23 -15.74 2.93 -12.24
CA ARG A 23 -15.55 3.64 -13.52
C ARG A 23 -16.33 4.94 -13.59
N THR A 24 -17.54 4.95 -13.04
CA THR A 24 -18.38 6.15 -13.00
C THR A 24 -17.75 7.22 -12.12
N LEU A 25 -17.20 6.83 -10.96
CA LEU A 25 -16.55 7.74 -10.03
C LEU A 25 -15.16 8.21 -10.49
N TYR A 26 -14.45 7.34 -11.23
CA TYR A 26 -13.08 7.54 -11.69
C TYR A 26 -12.95 7.12 -13.16
N PRO A 27 -13.31 7.99 -14.12
CA PRO A 27 -13.31 7.64 -15.54
C PRO A 27 -11.93 7.26 -16.11
N LYS A 28 -10.85 7.69 -15.45
CA LYS A 28 -9.46 7.40 -15.83
C LYS A 28 -8.86 6.18 -15.10
N VAL A 29 -9.65 5.48 -14.29
CA VAL A 29 -9.17 4.35 -13.47
C VAL A 29 -8.62 3.22 -14.34
N VAL A 30 -7.50 2.66 -13.92
CA VAL A 30 -6.95 1.43 -14.49
C VAL A 30 -7.19 0.30 -13.51
N PHE A 31 -7.88 -0.74 -13.95
CA PHE A 31 -8.09 -1.93 -13.14
C PHE A 31 -6.94 -2.92 -13.32
N GLU A 32 -6.59 -3.58 -12.23
CA GLU A 32 -5.60 -4.66 -12.24
C GLU A 32 -6.15 -5.93 -11.60
N GLN A 33 -5.64 -7.06 -12.07
CA GLN A 33 -6.03 -8.36 -11.54
C GLN A 33 -5.19 -8.70 -10.32
N VAL A 34 -5.89 -8.84 -9.19
CA VAL A 34 -5.34 -9.24 -7.90
C VAL A 34 -6.25 -10.36 -7.37
N PRO A 35 -5.73 -11.43 -6.73
CA PRO A 35 -6.54 -12.62 -6.43
C PRO A 35 -7.81 -12.34 -5.64
N ASN A 36 -7.69 -11.55 -4.56
CA ASN A 36 -8.79 -11.32 -3.60
C ASN A 36 -9.38 -9.91 -3.69
N PHE A 37 -8.83 -9.06 -4.55
CA PHE A 37 -9.19 -7.64 -4.63
C PHE A 37 -9.44 -7.21 -6.07
N ILE A 38 -10.31 -6.22 -6.22
CA ILE A 38 -10.38 -5.35 -7.39
C ILE A 38 -9.41 -4.21 -7.11
N ALA A 39 -8.26 -4.19 -7.77
CA ALA A 39 -7.34 -3.06 -7.69
C ALA A 39 -7.72 -1.99 -8.72
N ALA A 40 -7.73 -0.75 -8.26
CA ALA A 40 -8.01 0.44 -9.04
C ALA A 40 -6.87 1.44 -8.86
N ALA A 41 -6.01 1.56 -9.87
CA ALA A 41 -4.97 2.59 -9.91
C ALA A 41 -5.59 3.92 -10.37
N LEU A 42 -5.28 4.97 -9.62
CA LEU A 42 -5.78 6.33 -9.84
C LEU A 42 -4.74 7.20 -10.55
N SER A 43 -5.19 8.35 -11.07
CA SER A 43 -4.28 9.32 -11.66
C SER A 43 -3.62 10.17 -10.58
N GLY A 44 -2.46 10.77 -10.87
CA GLY A 44 -1.80 11.68 -9.92
C GLY A 44 -2.64 12.91 -9.57
N ASP A 45 -3.62 13.28 -10.41
CA ASP A 45 -4.57 14.37 -10.17
C ASP A 45 -5.55 14.05 -9.01
N ASP A 46 -5.66 12.77 -8.62
CA ASP A 46 -6.57 12.30 -7.56
C ASP A 46 -5.91 12.26 -6.17
N PHE A 47 -4.76 12.93 -5.98
CA PHE A 47 -4.10 13.08 -4.68
C PHE A 47 -4.58 14.36 -3.95
N PRO A 48 -4.89 14.31 -2.64
CA PRO A 48 -4.86 13.15 -1.74
C PRO A 48 -6.00 12.16 -1.99
N LEU A 49 -5.89 10.93 -1.45
CA LEU A 49 -6.92 9.90 -1.58
C LEU A 49 -8.32 10.45 -1.26
N PRO A 50 -9.33 10.23 -2.13
CA PRO A 50 -10.67 10.75 -1.94
C PRO A 50 -11.46 9.94 -0.89
N GLU A 51 -11.17 10.17 0.39
CA GLU A 51 -11.65 9.38 1.54
C GLU A 51 -13.15 9.12 1.55
N GLN A 52 -13.97 10.16 1.36
CA GLN A 52 -15.43 9.99 1.39
C GLN A 52 -15.91 9.01 0.32
N LYS A 53 -15.33 9.07 -0.89
CA LYS A 53 -15.67 8.14 -1.97
C LYS A 53 -15.25 6.71 -1.63
N LEU A 54 -14.12 6.52 -0.95
CA LEU A 54 -13.66 5.19 -0.52
C LEU A 54 -14.53 4.61 0.59
N ALA A 55 -14.96 5.45 1.54
CA ALA A 55 -15.94 5.08 2.56
C ALA A 55 -17.28 4.68 1.93
N ASP A 56 -17.80 5.47 0.97
CA ASP A 56 -19.04 5.18 0.24
C ASP A 56 -18.94 3.86 -0.55
N LEU A 57 -17.78 3.60 -1.18
CA LEU A 57 -17.51 2.32 -1.86
C LEU A 57 -17.50 1.15 -0.88
N SER A 58 -16.94 1.33 0.33
CA SER A 58 -16.96 0.31 1.39
C SER A 58 -18.38 0.00 1.87
N VAL A 59 -19.25 1.02 2.00
CA VAL A 59 -20.68 0.82 2.27
C VAL A 59 -21.36 0.06 1.14
N ALA A 60 -21.21 0.52 -0.10
CA ALA A 60 -21.91 -0.02 -1.26
C ALA A 60 -21.54 -1.49 -1.55
N SER A 61 -20.27 -1.83 -1.36
CA SER A 61 -19.74 -3.18 -1.52
C SER A 61 -19.91 -4.05 -0.27
N ALA A 62 -20.24 -3.45 0.88
CA ALA A 62 -20.32 -4.11 2.19
C ALA A 62 -19.07 -4.93 2.54
N THR A 63 -17.89 -4.43 2.15
CA THR A 63 -16.62 -5.16 2.26
C THR A 63 -15.46 -4.23 2.62
N ASP A 64 -14.26 -4.79 2.67
CA ASP A 64 -13.03 -4.06 2.90
C ASP A 64 -12.64 -3.21 1.68
N VAL A 65 -12.30 -1.95 1.96
CA VAL A 65 -11.67 -1.03 1.01
C VAL A 65 -10.38 -0.52 1.61
N ILE A 66 -9.27 -0.73 0.91
CA ILE A 66 -7.94 -0.29 1.31
C ILE A 66 -7.47 0.78 0.33
N GLY A 67 -7.16 1.97 0.81
CA GLY A 67 -6.55 3.04 0.04
C GLY A 67 -5.05 3.12 0.35
N LEU A 68 -4.22 3.21 -0.68
CA LEU A 68 -2.78 3.38 -0.56
C LEU A 68 -2.29 4.51 -1.47
N ALA A 69 -1.43 5.37 -0.92
CA ALA A 69 -0.71 6.36 -1.69
C ALA A 69 0.72 6.52 -1.17
N TYR A 70 1.65 6.81 -2.08
CA TYR A 70 2.93 7.42 -1.71
C TYR A 70 3.40 8.40 -2.78
N GLN A 71 4.14 9.42 -2.36
CA GLN A 71 4.83 10.35 -3.27
C GLN A 71 6.32 10.36 -2.96
N GLY A 72 7.12 9.69 -3.80
CA GLY A 72 8.53 9.46 -3.52
C GLY A 72 9.37 10.74 -3.41
N ALA A 73 8.96 11.83 -4.07
CA ALA A 73 9.64 13.12 -3.98
C ALA A 73 9.45 13.81 -2.61
N ALA A 74 8.32 13.57 -1.95
CA ALA A 74 7.98 14.16 -0.65
C ALA A 74 8.20 13.18 0.52
N GLY A 75 8.52 11.91 0.23
CA GLY A 75 8.57 10.87 1.25
C GLY A 75 7.22 10.64 1.95
N SER A 76 6.12 11.04 1.31
CA SER A 76 4.79 10.99 1.91
C SER A 76 4.12 9.65 1.69
N PHE A 77 3.35 9.21 2.68
CA PHE A 77 2.61 7.96 2.70
C PHE A 77 1.20 8.18 3.23
N MET A 78 0.22 7.57 2.58
CA MET A 78 -1.16 7.50 3.06
C MET A 78 -1.64 6.06 3.01
N PHE A 79 -2.24 5.61 4.11
CA PHE A 79 -2.98 4.36 4.19
C PHE A 79 -4.33 4.58 4.85
N HIS A 80 -5.35 3.98 4.24
CA HIS A 80 -6.68 3.96 4.80
C HIS A 80 -7.29 2.57 4.66
N HIS A 81 -8.06 2.17 5.67
CA HIS A 81 -8.80 0.94 5.66
C HIS A 81 -10.22 1.17 6.19
N TRP A 82 -11.21 0.85 5.37
CA TRP A 82 -12.62 0.86 5.72
C TRP A 82 -13.23 -0.53 5.60
N ARG A 83 -14.20 -0.83 6.46
CA ARG A 83 -15.03 -2.04 6.39
C ARG A 83 -16.50 -1.67 6.54
N GLY A 84 -17.31 -1.94 5.52
CA GLY A 84 -18.73 -1.57 5.52
C GLY A 84 -18.99 -0.10 5.84
N GLY A 85 -18.09 0.80 5.42
CA GLY A 85 -18.16 2.24 5.69
C GLY A 85 -17.56 2.71 7.01
N VAL A 86 -17.16 1.80 7.91
CA VAL A 86 -16.49 2.16 9.16
C VAL A 86 -14.99 2.26 8.91
N GLN A 87 -14.38 3.41 9.25
CA GLN A 87 -12.93 3.57 9.18
C GLN A 87 -12.27 2.76 10.30
N LEU A 88 -11.48 1.76 9.92
CA LEU A 88 -10.74 0.90 10.85
C LEU A 88 -9.36 1.48 11.18
N ARG A 89 -8.67 2.02 10.16
CA ARG A 89 -7.34 2.60 10.29
C ARG A 89 -7.13 3.72 9.26
N CYS A 90 -6.49 4.80 9.69
CA CYS A 90 -6.00 5.87 8.82
C CYS A 90 -4.63 6.34 9.29
N LEU A 91 -3.66 6.37 8.38
CA LEU A 91 -2.27 6.72 8.61
C LEU A 91 -1.78 7.68 7.54
N TRP A 92 -1.36 8.88 7.95
CA TRP A 92 -0.68 9.86 7.09
C TRP A 92 0.69 10.16 7.66
N TYR A 93 1.71 10.10 6.80
CA TYR A 93 3.08 10.45 7.15
C TYR A 93 3.67 11.36 6.09
N GLY A 94 4.33 12.44 6.48
CA GLY A 94 5.03 13.35 5.57
C GLY A 94 4.11 14.10 4.59
N CYS A 95 2.80 14.14 4.85
CA CYS A 95 1.80 14.74 3.97
C CYS A 95 1.56 16.23 4.28
N GLU A 96 1.50 16.59 5.57
CA GLU A 96 1.38 17.99 6.01
C GLU A 96 2.73 18.53 6.48
N GLU A 97 3.43 17.77 7.34
CA GLU A 97 4.78 18.09 7.82
C GLU A 97 5.76 16.95 7.45
N GLU A 98 6.85 17.32 6.78
CA GLU A 98 7.84 16.37 6.28
C GLU A 98 8.43 15.51 7.42
N GLY A 99 8.32 14.19 7.28
CA GLY A 99 8.87 13.25 8.27
C GLY A 99 8.06 13.10 9.56
N CYS A 100 6.85 13.65 9.63
CA CYS A 100 5.96 13.53 10.79
C CYS A 100 4.73 12.67 10.50
N TRP A 101 4.19 12.03 11.54
CA TRP A 101 2.87 11.41 11.49
C TRP A 101 1.77 12.46 11.58
N ASP A 102 1.21 12.89 10.44
CA ASP A 102 0.18 13.94 10.40
C ASP A 102 -1.18 13.45 10.93
N ARG A 103 -1.44 12.16 10.75
CA ARG A 103 -2.73 11.55 11.12
C ARG A 103 -2.55 10.08 11.49
N VAL A 104 -3.07 9.72 12.66
CA VAL A 104 -3.06 8.37 13.21
C VAL A 104 -4.41 8.13 13.86
N GLU A 105 -5.30 7.41 13.18
CA GLU A 105 -6.67 7.17 13.64
C GLU A 105 -7.03 5.70 13.55
N GLY A 106 -7.97 5.26 14.39
CA GLY A 106 -8.41 3.87 14.42
C GLY A 106 -7.43 2.95 15.17
N GLN A 107 -7.67 1.64 15.06
CA GLN A 107 -6.90 0.63 15.78
C GLN A 107 -5.67 0.23 14.97
N ALA A 108 -4.51 0.10 15.63
CA ALA A 108 -3.30 -0.41 15.00
C ALA A 108 -3.52 -1.82 14.43
N GLU A 109 -3.03 -2.03 13.21
CA GLU A 109 -3.15 -3.30 12.51
C GLU A 109 -1.96 -4.24 12.79
N PRO A 110 -2.13 -5.57 12.67
CA PRO A 110 -1.07 -6.52 13.01
C PRO A 110 0.24 -6.33 12.25
N TRP A 111 0.19 -5.85 11.00
CA TRP A 111 1.40 -5.61 10.20
C TRP A 111 2.25 -4.45 10.73
N GLU A 112 1.60 -3.45 11.36
CA GLU A 112 2.29 -2.29 11.94
C GLU A 112 3.30 -2.75 13.00
N GLN A 113 2.94 -3.75 13.81
CA GLN A 113 3.84 -4.31 14.82
C GLN A 113 5.11 -4.90 14.21
N ALA A 114 4.96 -5.72 13.18
CA ALA A 114 6.08 -6.42 12.56
C ALA A 114 6.99 -5.45 11.79
N TYR A 115 6.40 -4.44 11.15
CA TYR A 115 7.11 -3.52 10.27
C TYR A 115 7.72 -2.34 11.03
N PHE A 116 6.92 -1.56 11.77
CA PHE A 116 7.38 -0.33 12.43
C PHE A 116 8.22 -0.60 13.69
N TRP A 117 7.89 -1.68 14.40
CA TRP A 117 8.39 -1.91 15.76
C TRP A 117 9.36 -3.08 15.85
N SER A 118 10.06 -3.40 14.75
CA SER A 118 11.06 -4.46 14.75
C SER A 118 12.25 -4.07 15.65
N PRO A 119 12.88 -5.04 16.34
CA PRO A 119 14.10 -4.78 17.12
C PRO A 119 15.24 -4.21 16.27
N GLU A 120 15.29 -4.56 14.99
CA GLU A 120 16.26 -4.03 14.03
C GLU A 120 16.02 -2.56 13.72
N ALA A 121 14.75 -2.15 13.52
CA ALA A 121 14.40 -0.74 13.37
C ALA A 121 14.79 0.07 14.60
N LEU A 122 14.53 -0.43 15.81
CA LEU A 122 14.98 0.23 17.05
C LEU A 122 16.50 0.34 17.12
N LYS A 123 17.22 -0.74 16.80
CA LYS A 123 18.69 -0.75 16.80
C LYS A 123 19.25 0.30 15.84
N ASN A 124 18.69 0.40 14.63
CA ASN A 124 19.09 1.38 13.63
C ASN A 124 18.78 2.81 14.09
N ALA A 125 17.60 3.02 14.66
CA ALA A 125 17.19 4.32 15.19
C ALA A 125 18.10 4.79 16.35
N LEU A 126 18.55 3.86 17.20
CA LEU A 126 19.46 4.14 18.31
C LEU A 126 20.94 4.23 17.90
N LEU A 127 21.32 3.93 16.66
CA LEU A 127 22.73 3.81 16.25
C LEU A 127 23.50 5.13 16.41
N TYR A 128 22.83 6.25 16.14
CA TYR A 128 23.43 7.59 16.16
C TYR A 128 22.84 8.51 17.23
N GLU A 129 21.94 8.01 18.09
CA GLU A 129 21.35 8.81 19.17
C GLU A 129 22.27 8.79 20.40
N GLU A 130 22.95 9.90 20.66
CA GLU A 130 23.89 10.03 21.79
C GLU A 130 23.18 10.43 23.09
N ASP A 131 22.01 11.09 23.01
CA ASP A 131 21.29 11.55 24.18
C ASP A 131 20.57 10.40 24.89
N GLN A 132 20.99 10.08 26.12
CA GLN A 132 20.41 8.98 26.89
C GLN A 132 18.91 9.16 27.18
N GLY A 133 18.44 10.40 27.33
CA GLY A 133 17.01 10.68 27.55
C GLY A 133 16.19 10.33 26.32
N ARG A 134 16.64 10.75 25.13
CA ARG A 134 16.01 10.40 23.85
C ARG A 134 16.07 8.91 23.56
N ARG A 135 17.20 8.24 23.85
CA ARG A 135 17.29 6.77 23.74
C ARG A 135 16.23 6.06 24.58
N GLN A 136 16.09 6.43 25.85
CA GLN A 136 15.07 5.85 26.74
C GLN A 136 13.65 6.16 26.26
N GLN A 137 13.42 7.34 25.71
CA GLN A 137 12.14 7.71 25.12
C GLN A 137 11.82 6.83 23.90
N MET A 138 12.77 6.61 23.00
CA MET A 138 12.62 5.75 21.83
C MET A 138 12.36 4.29 22.22
N GLU A 139 13.09 3.77 23.21
CA GLU A 139 12.86 2.42 23.74
C GLU A 139 11.44 2.27 24.32
N ARG A 140 10.91 3.31 24.98
CA ARG A 140 9.52 3.33 25.45
C ARG A 140 8.52 3.33 24.29
N PHE A 141 8.73 4.16 23.27
CA PHE A 141 7.86 4.15 22.09
C PHE A 141 7.82 2.79 21.41
N TRP A 142 8.97 2.12 21.26
CA TRP A 142 9.01 0.76 20.71
C TRP A 142 8.33 -0.28 21.59
N LYS A 143 8.43 -0.13 22.91
CA LYS A 143 7.74 -1.01 23.86
C LYS A 143 6.22 -0.83 23.80
N ASP A 144 5.77 0.41 23.68
CA ASP A 144 4.35 0.77 23.64
C ASP A 144 3.74 0.55 22.25
N ALA A 145 4.59 0.44 21.21
CA ALA A 145 4.25 0.15 19.82
C ALA A 145 3.10 0.99 19.27
N THR A 146 3.08 2.27 19.65
CA THR A 146 1.98 3.19 19.36
C THR A 146 2.48 4.35 18.52
N LEU A 147 1.81 4.58 17.38
CA LEU A 147 2.01 5.77 16.56
C LEU A 147 1.31 6.97 17.21
N VAL A 148 1.95 8.12 17.18
CA VAL A 148 1.44 9.36 17.79
C VAL A 148 1.51 10.48 16.77
N LYS A 149 0.40 11.21 16.61
CA LYS A 149 0.34 12.37 15.71
C LYS A 149 1.37 13.43 16.13
N GLY A 150 2.09 13.98 15.15
CA GLY A 150 3.12 15.01 15.32
C GLY A 150 4.49 14.47 15.72
N GLU A 151 4.62 13.17 16.01
CA GLU A 151 5.91 12.55 16.23
C GLU A 151 6.56 12.18 14.88
N THR A 152 7.89 12.19 14.86
CA THR A 152 8.67 11.72 13.69
C THR A 152 8.98 10.23 13.75
N MET A 153 8.66 9.58 14.88
CA MET A 153 9.03 8.20 15.16
C MET A 153 7.82 7.27 15.18
N PRO A 154 7.95 6.06 14.60
CA PRO A 154 9.08 5.59 13.82
C PRO A 154 9.12 6.31 12.47
N SER A 155 10.33 6.67 12.02
CA SER A 155 10.55 7.18 10.66
C SER A 155 10.37 6.02 9.69
N ILE A 156 9.75 6.30 8.54
CA ILE A 156 9.45 5.29 7.53
C ILE A 156 10.01 5.66 6.16
N CYS A 157 10.26 4.63 5.35
CA CYS A 157 10.36 4.78 3.90
C CYS A 157 8.96 4.56 3.33
N ALA A 158 8.38 5.59 2.70
CA ALA A 158 7.00 5.53 2.20
C ALA A 158 6.78 4.40 1.20
N GLU A 159 7.78 4.14 0.33
CA GLU A 159 7.75 3.07 -0.66
C GLU A 159 7.75 1.69 0.01
N ASP A 160 8.68 1.44 0.94
CA ASP A 160 8.76 0.18 1.67
C ASP A 160 7.51 -0.05 2.54
N THR A 161 6.90 1.04 3.04
CA THR A 161 5.68 0.96 3.86
C THR A 161 4.49 0.54 3.00
N VAL A 162 4.34 1.12 1.81
CA VAL A 162 3.34 0.65 0.84
C VAL A 162 3.56 -0.83 0.51
N HIS A 163 4.81 -1.24 0.28
CA HIS A 163 5.13 -2.63 0.02
C HIS A 163 4.72 -3.55 1.19
N ALA A 164 4.99 -3.16 2.43
CA ALA A 164 4.60 -3.92 3.62
C ALA A 164 3.08 -4.09 3.74
N VAL A 165 2.30 -3.04 3.44
CA VAL A 165 0.83 -3.14 3.41
C VAL A 165 0.37 -4.05 2.28
N MET A 166 0.95 -3.91 1.08
CA MET A 166 0.63 -4.77 -0.06
C MET A 166 0.93 -6.24 0.22
N GLU A 167 2.02 -6.54 0.91
CA GLU A 167 2.35 -7.91 1.32
C GLU A 167 1.35 -8.45 2.34
N HIS A 168 1.05 -7.68 3.38
CA HIS A 168 0.10 -8.08 4.42
C HIS A 168 -1.27 -8.47 3.85
N TYR A 169 -1.79 -7.63 2.95
CA TYR A 169 -3.10 -7.82 2.33
C TYR A 169 -3.06 -8.64 1.04
N ARG A 170 -1.87 -9.08 0.60
CA ARG A 170 -1.65 -9.81 -0.66
C ARG A 170 -2.21 -9.06 -1.87
N LEU A 171 -1.87 -7.78 -1.96
CA LEU A 171 -2.33 -6.84 -2.98
C LEU A 171 -1.47 -6.83 -4.26
N PHE A 172 -0.46 -7.70 -4.32
CA PHE A 172 0.33 -7.91 -5.52
C PHE A 172 -0.49 -8.64 -6.58
N GLY A 173 -0.43 -8.16 -7.82
CA GLY A 173 -0.92 -8.93 -8.95
C GLY A 173 -0.16 -10.27 -9.02
N GLU A 174 -0.83 -11.32 -9.50
CA GLU A 174 -0.11 -12.56 -9.79
C GLU A 174 0.99 -12.23 -10.79
N GLU A 175 2.24 -12.57 -10.45
CA GLU A 175 3.25 -12.62 -11.50
C GLU A 175 2.73 -13.58 -12.55
N PRO A 176 2.77 -13.20 -13.85
CA PRO A 176 2.37 -14.12 -14.90
C PRO A 176 3.27 -15.34 -14.76
N VAL A 177 2.71 -16.44 -14.24
CA VAL A 177 3.40 -17.72 -14.12
C VAL A 177 3.92 -17.98 -15.52
N ALA A 178 5.24 -17.90 -15.68
CA ALA A 178 5.86 -18.18 -16.97
C ALA A 178 5.33 -19.57 -17.37
N PRO A 179 4.79 -19.74 -18.58
CA PRO A 179 4.33 -21.05 -19.00
C PRO A 179 5.50 -21.99 -18.75
N GLN A 180 5.30 -22.98 -17.87
CA GLN A 180 6.29 -24.01 -17.65
C GLN A 180 6.37 -24.74 -18.98
N ASP A 181 7.36 -24.35 -19.79
CA ASP A 181 7.79 -25.08 -20.96
C ASP A 181 8.29 -26.44 -20.46
N ASN A 182 7.37 -27.38 -20.31
CA ASN A 182 7.65 -28.79 -20.31
C ASN A 182 7.65 -29.24 -21.78
N PRO A 183 8.80 -29.35 -22.47
CA PRO A 183 8.82 -30.08 -23.72
C PRO A 183 8.89 -31.58 -23.45
N PRO A 184 8.08 -32.43 -24.10
CA PRO A 184 8.62 -33.60 -24.72
C PRO A 184 9.29 -33.16 -26.03
N SER A 185 10.62 -33.20 -26.02
CA SER A 185 11.52 -33.33 -27.17
C SER A 185 10.85 -33.43 -28.55
N ALA A 186 10.94 -32.38 -29.36
CA ALA A 186 11.08 -32.45 -30.82
C ALA A 186 11.47 -31.09 -31.39
N VAL A 187 12.53 -31.09 -32.19
CA VAL A 187 13.21 -29.94 -32.78
C VAL A 187 12.31 -29.21 -33.78
N ALA A 188 12.03 -27.93 -33.55
CA ALA A 188 11.47 -26.99 -34.53
C ALA A 188 12.22 -25.63 -34.47
N PRO A 189 12.32 -24.89 -35.59
CA PRO A 189 13.22 -23.74 -35.73
C PRO A 189 12.73 -22.48 -34.99
N PRO A 190 13.63 -21.51 -34.72
CA PRO A 190 13.36 -20.40 -33.80
C PRO A 190 12.38 -19.39 -34.40
N VAL A 191 11.26 -19.19 -33.71
CA VAL A 191 10.39 -18.03 -33.90
C VAL A 191 10.80 -16.98 -32.86
N GLU A 192 11.13 -15.79 -33.33
CA GLU A 192 11.57 -14.64 -32.54
C GLU A 192 10.44 -14.23 -31.57
N ALA A 193 10.69 -14.40 -30.26
CA ALA A 193 9.69 -14.20 -29.22
C ALA A 193 9.42 -12.70 -29.00
N ALA A 194 8.19 -12.26 -29.24
CA ALA A 194 7.74 -10.92 -28.90
C ALA A 194 7.78 -10.70 -27.37
N ALA A 195 8.36 -9.58 -26.94
CA ALA A 195 8.46 -9.22 -25.53
C ALA A 195 7.06 -9.03 -24.89
N LYS A 196 6.81 -9.70 -23.76
CA LYS A 196 5.55 -9.60 -23.03
C LYS A 196 5.42 -8.22 -22.34
N PRO A 197 4.21 -7.64 -22.26
CA PRO A 197 3.99 -6.40 -21.54
C PRO A 197 4.25 -6.60 -20.03
N LYS A 198 5.20 -5.85 -19.47
CA LYS A 198 5.43 -5.76 -18.02
C LYS A 198 4.17 -5.24 -17.32
N SER A 199 3.81 -5.82 -16.18
CA SER A 199 2.75 -5.33 -15.29
C SER A 199 3.04 -3.89 -14.85
N PHE A 200 2.02 -3.13 -14.48
CA PHE A 200 2.19 -1.76 -13.98
C PHE A 200 3.13 -1.71 -12.76
N TRP A 201 3.00 -2.69 -11.85
CA TRP A 201 3.85 -2.84 -10.67
C TRP A 201 5.32 -3.09 -10.99
N SER A 202 5.62 -3.94 -11.97
CA SER A 202 7.02 -4.18 -12.39
C SER A 202 7.63 -2.95 -13.07
N ARG A 203 6.81 -2.03 -13.61
CA ARG A 203 7.28 -0.73 -14.13
C ARG A 203 7.49 0.30 -13.01
N LEU A 204 6.66 0.26 -11.97
CA LEU A 204 6.74 1.18 -10.83
C LEU A 204 7.87 0.82 -9.86
N PHE A 205 8.05 -0.47 -9.57
CA PHE A 205 8.99 -0.96 -8.55
C PHE A 205 10.23 -1.65 -9.13
N GLY A 206 10.42 -1.60 -10.45
CA GLY A 206 11.70 -1.95 -11.08
C GLY A 206 12.17 -3.39 -10.85
N GLN A 207 11.28 -4.39 -11.01
CA GLN A 207 11.68 -5.79 -11.16
C GLN A 207 11.98 -6.16 -12.63
#